data_AF-A0A1S3Z5J3-F1
#
_entry.id   AF-A0A1S3Z5J3-F1
#
_cell.length_a   1.000
_cell.length_b   1.000
_cell.length_c   1.000
_cell.angle_alpha   90.00
_cell.angle_beta   90.00
_cell.angle_gamma   90.00
#
_symmetry.space_group_name_H-M   'P 1'
#
loop_
_entity.id
_entity.type
_entity.pdbx_description
1 polymer ?
#
loop_
_entity_poly.entity_id
_entity_poly.type
_entity_poly.pdbx_seq_one_letter_code
_entity_poly.pdbx_strand_id
1 'polypeptide(L)'
;MGSFPGHVLPGTLFLVVGVWHIWCALVRYSSNRKSFRVRVWNPVPGFDGKLKYLELYVIAIGGFIDFCIELFYSTHLKLLVHGVLNPTHMNNFEHAGMLLMFFVFGLIVLLSEKTSFLPLPDGALCLIVATAFCAEYFLFSFHSTTHKGLEGYYHLILVLLIGLCVLSTIAGALMPTSFPVDLASGISVTLQGLWFYQTAFTLYGPMMPDGCQLKGNDVMCRSADSEVRGELLANFQLFSMVFVVLAATAGAYGFAASGTGQSEIRKSHAPLDG
;
A
#
# COMPACT_ATOMS: atom_id res chain seq x y z
N MET A 1 3.55 -17.30 -0.81
CA MET A 1 4.45 -17.19 0.36
C MET A 1 5.87 -17.40 -0.05
N GLY A 2 6.77 -16.56 0.47
CA GLY A 2 8.21 -16.61 0.16
C GLY A 2 8.50 -16.78 -1.32
N SER A 3 7.76 -16.07 -2.17
CA SER A 3 7.80 -16.31 -3.61
C SER A 3 7.70 -15.01 -4.38
N PHE A 4 8.25 -15.04 -5.59
CA PHE A 4 8.23 -13.90 -6.48
C PHE A 4 6.80 -13.39 -6.76
N PRO A 5 5.81 -14.25 -7.16
CA PRO A 5 4.44 -13.78 -7.39
C PRO A 5 3.76 -13.28 -6.12
N GLY A 6 4.05 -13.91 -4.97
CA GLY A 6 3.49 -13.54 -3.68
C GLY A 6 3.90 -12.16 -3.20
N HIS A 7 4.96 -11.58 -3.76
CA HIS A 7 5.38 -10.20 -3.49
C HIS A 7 4.95 -9.23 -4.59
N VAL A 8 5.07 -9.63 -5.86
CA VAL A 8 4.71 -8.76 -7.00
C VAL A 8 3.22 -8.44 -7.02
N LEU A 9 2.34 -9.40 -6.72
CA LEU A 9 0.90 -9.20 -6.77
C LEU A 9 0.42 -8.14 -5.75
N PRO A 10 0.66 -8.28 -4.43
CA PRO A 10 0.30 -7.23 -3.47
C PRO A 10 1.08 -5.93 -3.72
N GLY A 11 2.36 -6.03 -4.11
CA GLY A 11 3.17 -4.87 -4.46
C GLY A 11 2.57 -4.02 -5.58
N THR A 12 1.97 -4.66 -6.59
CA THR A 12 1.27 -3.97 -7.69
C THR A 12 0.05 -3.21 -7.19
N LEU A 13 -0.76 -3.83 -6.34
CA LEU A 13 -1.96 -3.20 -5.79
C LEU A 13 -1.58 -1.95 -4.97
N PHE A 14 -0.66 -2.09 -4.02
CA PHE A 14 -0.20 -0.96 -3.21
C PHE A 14 0.46 0.13 -4.05
N LEU A 15 1.28 -0.24 -5.05
CA LEU A 15 1.93 0.74 -5.92
C LEU A 15 0.92 1.55 -6.73
N VAL A 16 -0.05 0.88 -7.37
CA VAL A 16 -1.07 1.55 -8.18
C VAL A 16 -1.95 2.45 -7.32
N VAL A 17 -2.42 1.94 -6.18
CA VAL A 17 -3.26 2.72 -5.24
C VAL A 17 -2.47 3.90 -4.65
N GLY A 18 -1.22 3.69 -4.25
CA GLY A 18 -0.37 4.73 -3.69
C GLY A 18 -0.09 5.86 -4.68
N VAL A 19 0.30 5.53 -5.91
CA VAL A 19 0.53 6.52 -6.97
C VAL A 19 -0.76 7.26 -7.32
N TRP A 20 -1.88 6.56 -7.37
CA TRP A 20 -3.21 7.15 -7.55
C TRP A 20 -3.55 8.15 -6.44
N HIS A 21 -3.29 7.80 -5.18
CA HIS A 21 -3.50 8.68 -4.03
C HIS A 21 -2.63 9.93 -4.09
N ILE A 22 -1.34 9.79 -4.41
CA ILE A 22 -0.44 10.93 -4.62
C ILE A 22 -1.05 11.86 -5.67
N TRP A 23 -1.36 11.35 -6.86
CA TRP A 23 -1.91 12.16 -7.94
C TRP A 23 -3.20 12.88 -7.55
N CYS A 24 -4.14 12.17 -6.93
CA CYS A 24 -5.41 12.75 -6.48
C CYS A 24 -5.23 13.82 -5.40
N ALA A 25 -4.32 13.63 -4.45
CA ALA A 25 -3.99 14.62 -3.43
C ALA A 25 -3.43 15.91 -4.07
N LEU A 26 -2.49 15.76 -5.02
CA LEU A 26 -1.88 16.88 -5.74
C LEU A 26 -2.90 17.68 -6.56
N VAL A 27 -3.76 17.00 -7.33
CA VAL A 27 -4.80 17.65 -8.14
C VAL A 27 -5.83 18.34 -7.25
N ARG A 28 -6.27 17.67 -6.17
CA ARG A 28 -7.24 18.22 -5.21
C ARG A 28 -6.70 19.49 -4.54
N TYR A 29 -5.46 19.45 -4.08
CA TYR A 29 -4.81 20.59 -3.46
C TYR A 29 -4.56 21.75 -4.43
N SER A 30 -4.12 21.44 -5.65
CA SER A 30 -3.88 22.46 -6.69
C SER A 30 -5.18 23.15 -7.10
N SER A 31 -6.29 22.40 -7.18
CA SER A 31 -7.60 22.92 -7.60
C SER A 31 -8.25 23.83 -6.55
N ASN A 32 -8.22 23.45 -5.27
CA ASN A 32 -8.76 24.30 -4.20
C ASN A 32 -8.06 24.04 -2.85
N ARG A 33 -7.10 24.90 -2.51
CA ARG A 33 -6.33 24.80 -1.27
C ARG A 33 -7.17 24.99 -0.01
N LYS A 34 -8.22 25.84 -0.05
CA LYS A 34 -9.01 26.20 1.13
C LYS A 34 -10.02 25.13 1.53
N SER A 35 -10.51 24.35 0.56
CA SER A 35 -11.45 23.25 0.80
C SER A 35 -10.78 21.88 0.83
N PHE A 36 -9.44 21.86 0.93
CA PHE A 36 -8.70 20.60 0.91
C PHE A 36 -9.09 19.74 2.12
N ARG A 37 -9.35 18.46 1.86
CA ARG A 37 -9.58 17.44 2.88
C ARG A 37 -8.88 16.14 2.50
N VAL A 38 -8.31 15.47 3.49
CA VAL A 38 -7.74 14.13 3.40
C VAL A 38 -8.82 13.16 2.92
N ARG A 39 -8.45 12.18 2.09
CA ARG A 39 -9.36 11.09 1.71
C ARG A 39 -8.63 9.75 1.69
N VAL A 40 -9.24 8.75 2.32
CA VAL A 40 -8.73 7.36 2.32
C VAL A 40 -8.92 6.61 0.99
N TRP A 41 -9.70 7.19 0.09
CA TRP A 41 -9.96 6.65 -1.24
C TRP A 41 -10.26 7.80 -2.20
N ASN A 42 -10.00 7.61 -3.49
CA ASN A 42 -10.18 8.67 -4.47
C ASN A 42 -11.04 8.23 -5.67
N PRO A 43 -12.06 9.02 -6.05
CA PRO A 43 -12.94 8.64 -7.14
C PRO A 43 -12.22 8.73 -8.48
N VAL A 44 -12.36 7.70 -9.32
CA VAL A 44 -11.82 7.71 -10.68
C VAL A 44 -12.75 8.54 -11.58
N PRO A 45 -12.26 9.66 -12.16
CA PRO A 45 -13.06 10.51 -13.03
C PRO A 45 -13.29 9.85 -14.40
N GLY A 46 -14.37 10.22 -15.08
CA GLY A 46 -14.70 9.75 -16.44
C GLY A 46 -15.73 8.62 -16.49
N PHE A 47 -15.98 8.11 -17.70
CA PHE A 47 -16.93 7.03 -18.00
C PHE A 47 -18.34 7.24 -17.40
N ASP A 48 -18.88 8.45 -17.46
CA ASP A 48 -20.18 8.82 -16.87
C ASP A 48 -20.30 8.47 -15.38
N GLY A 49 -19.18 8.44 -14.64
CA GLY A 49 -19.13 8.07 -13.24
C GLY A 49 -19.25 6.56 -12.96
N LYS A 50 -19.29 5.70 -13.99
CA LYS A 50 -19.35 4.24 -13.83
C LYS A 50 -18.14 3.68 -13.09
N LEU A 51 -16.97 4.32 -13.24
CA LEU A 51 -15.73 3.93 -12.57
C LEU A 51 -15.49 4.69 -11.25
N LYS A 52 -16.44 5.51 -10.78
CA LYS A 52 -16.27 6.35 -9.58
C LYS A 52 -15.67 5.55 -8.41
N TYR A 53 -16.17 4.35 -8.14
CA TYR A 53 -15.77 3.51 -7.01
C TYR A 53 -14.76 2.40 -7.38
N LEU A 54 -14.05 2.53 -8.51
CA LEU A 54 -13.16 1.48 -9.02
C LEU A 54 -12.10 1.07 -8.01
N GLU A 55 -11.44 2.03 -7.35
CA GLU A 55 -10.44 1.76 -6.32
C GLU A 55 -11.00 0.85 -5.22
N LEU A 56 -12.18 1.19 -4.68
CA LEU A 56 -12.83 0.42 -3.63
C LEU A 56 -13.27 -0.97 -4.11
N TYR A 57 -13.73 -1.09 -5.36
CA TYR A 57 -14.06 -2.39 -5.94
C TYR A 57 -12.83 -3.27 -6.10
N VAL A 58 -11.71 -2.71 -6.55
CA VAL A 58 -10.45 -3.44 -6.68
C VAL A 58 -9.98 -3.93 -5.31
N ILE A 59 -10.03 -3.08 -4.28
CA ILE A 59 -9.63 -3.45 -2.91
C ILE A 59 -10.57 -4.51 -2.33
N ALA A 60 -11.89 -4.32 -2.41
CA ALA A 60 -12.85 -5.24 -1.81
C ALA A 60 -12.89 -6.59 -2.56
N ILE A 61 -13.07 -6.58 -3.87
CA ILE A 61 -13.19 -7.81 -4.66
C ILE A 61 -11.85 -8.53 -4.71
N GLY A 62 -10.75 -7.80 -4.94
CA GLY A 62 -9.40 -8.36 -4.93
C GLY A 62 -9.05 -8.98 -3.58
N GLY A 63 -9.26 -8.22 -2.49
CA GLY A 63 -9.03 -8.71 -1.13
C GLY A 63 -9.88 -9.93 -0.78
N PHE A 64 -11.14 -9.98 -1.21
CA PHE A 64 -12.00 -11.15 -0.98
C PHE A 64 -11.55 -12.38 -1.76
N ILE A 65 -11.21 -12.22 -3.04
CA ILE A 65 -10.71 -13.32 -3.88
C ILE A 65 -9.41 -13.87 -3.29
N ASP A 66 -8.47 -13.00 -2.94
CA ASP A 66 -7.18 -13.41 -2.40
C ASP A 66 -7.33 -14.05 -1.01
N PHE A 67 -8.22 -13.51 -0.17
CA PHE A 67 -8.64 -14.16 1.09
C PHE A 67 -9.13 -15.59 0.85
N CYS A 68 -10.01 -15.81 -0.15
CA CYS A 68 -10.50 -17.14 -0.49
C CYS A 68 -9.39 -18.05 -1.01
N ILE A 69 -8.46 -17.54 -1.81
CA ILE A 69 -7.32 -18.31 -2.31
C ILE A 69 -6.43 -18.75 -1.14
N GLU A 70 -5.99 -17.82 -0.29
CA GLU A 70 -5.09 -18.13 0.82
C GLU A 70 -5.77 -19.04 1.85
N LEU A 71 -7.04 -18.79 2.17
CA LEU A 71 -7.75 -19.58 3.17
C LEU A 71 -8.11 -20.99 2.68
N PHE A 72 -8.61 -21.13 1.45
CA PHE A 72 -9.19 -22.40 0.99
C PHE A 72 -8.30 -23.15 0.00
N TYR A 73 -7.71 -22.45 -0.97
CA TYR A 73 -6.92 -23.07 -2.03
C TYR A 73 -5.49 -23.40 -1.55
N SER A 74 -4.78 -22.43 -0.97
CA SER A 74 -3.40 -22.59 -0.49
C SER A 74 -3.29 -23.57 0.68
N THR A 75 -4.35 -23.71 1.49
CA THR A 75 -4.41 -24.69 2.59
C THR A 75 -4.88 -26.08 2.13
N HIS A 76 -5.26 -26.24 0.86
CA HIS A 76 -5.93 -27.43 0.34
C HIS A 76 -7.13 -27.89 1.20
N LEU A 77 -7.87 -26.93 1.77
CA LEU A 77 -8.97 -27.14 2.72
C LEU A 77 -8.58 -27.85 4.03
N LYS A 78 -7.28 -28.00 4.32
CA LYS A 78 -6.77 -28.61 5.56
C LYS A 78 -6.63 -27.56 6.66
N LEU A 79 -7.77 -26.99 7.05
CA LEU A 79 -7.84 -25.94 8.08
C LEU A 79 -7.43 -26.46 9.46
N LEU A 80 -7.89 -27.66 9.82
CA LEU A 80 -7.65 -28.27 11.11
C LEU A 80 -6.94 -29.61 10.96
N VAL A 81 -5.93 -29.84 11.79
CA VAL A 81 -5.20 -31.11 11.91
C VAL A 81 -5.14 -31.46 13.40
N HIS A 82 -5.64 -32.64 13.78
CA HIS A 82 -5.75 -33.06 15.18
C HIS A 82 -6.52 -32.10 16.10
N GLY A 83 -7.55 -31.40 15.58
CA GLY A 83 -8.38 -30.48 16.36
C GLY A 83 -7.78 -29.10 16.60
N VAL A 84 -6.59 -28.82 16.05
CA VAL A 84 -5.93 -27.50 16.10
C VAL A 84 -5.71 -26.94 14.69
N LEU A 85 -5.57 -25.61 14.58
CA LEU A 85 -5.26 -24.92 13.33
C LEU A 85 -3.98 -25.49 12.74
N ASN A 86 -4.00 -25.84 11.45
CA ASN A 86 -2.89 -26.53 10.82
C ASN A 86 -1.62 -25.67 10.77
N PRO A 87 -0.56 -26.00 11.54
CA PRO A 87 0.62 -25.15 11.65
C PRO A 87 1.41 -25.11 10.34
N THR A 88 1.28 -26.11 9.45
CA THR A 88 1.99 -26.14 8.16
C THR A 88 1.52 -25.05 7.19
N HIS A 89 0.34 -24.48 7.44
CA HIS A 89 -0.23 -23.40 6.65
C HIS A 89 -0.42 -22.11 7.47
N MET A 90 0.30 -21.94 8.57
CA MET A 90 0.14 -20.78 9.46
C MET A 90 0.26 -19.46 8.71
N ASN A 91 1.27 -19.35 7.84
CA ASN A 91 1.47 -18.16 7.04
C ASN A 91 0.23 -17.87 6.16
N ASN A 92 -0.39 -18.89 5.53
CA ASN A 92 -1.63 -18.74 4.73
C ASN A 92 -2.78 -18.17 5.54
N PHE A 93 -2.90 -18.56 6.82
CA PHE A 93 -3.90 -17.99 7.72
C PHE A 93 -3.58 -16.54 8.09
N GLU A 94 -2.31 -16.19 8.30
CA GLU A 94 -1.87 -14.82 8.56
C GLU A 94 -2.18 -13.91 7.36
N HIS A 95 -1.86 -14.35 6.15
CA HIS A 95 -2.20 -13.63 4.91
C HIS A 95 -3.73 -13.51 4.73
N ALA A 96 -4.48 -14.58 4.94
CA ALA A 96 -5.94 -14.53 4.87
C ALA A 96 -6.52 -13.52 5.90
N GLY A 97 -5.99 -13.49 7.13
CA GLY A 97 -6.40 -12.54 8.15
C GLY A 97 -6.15 -11.07 7.74
N MET A 98 -5.01 -10.81 7.13
CA MET A 98 -4.66 -9.48 6.61
C MET A 98 -5.58 -9.05 5.45
N LEU A 99 -5.77 -9.93 4.46
CA LEU A 99 -6.62 -9.68 3.29
C LEU A 99 -8.08 -9.47 3.68
N LEU A 100 -8.56 -10.20 4.70
CA LEU A 100 -9.89 -10.03 5.27
C LEU A 100 -10.08 -8.60 5.81
N MET A 101 -9.07 -8.02 6.46
CA MET A 101 -9.17 -6.65 6.98
C MET A 101 -9.25 -5.60 5.88
N PHE A 102 -8.49 -5.76 4.79
CA PHE A 102 -8.61 -4.90 3.61
C PHE A 102 -9.96 -5.06 2.88
N PHE A 103 -10.50 -6.28 2.81
CA PHE A 103 -11.85 -6.52 2.32
C PHE A 103 -12.91 -5.81 3.17
N VAL A 104 -12.84 -5.95 4.50
CA VAL A 104 -13.77 -5.30 5.44
C VAL A 104 -13.68 -3.78 5.30
N PHE A 105 -12.48 -3.21 5.20
CA PHE A 105 -12.29 -1.79 4.90
C PHE A 105 -13.02 -1.38 3.62
N GLY A 106 -12.74 -2.05 2.49
CA GLY A 106 -13.36 -1.73 1.20
C GLY A 106 -14.88 -1.82 1.24
N LEU A 107 -15.43 -2.83 1.91
CA LEU A 107 -16.86 -3.01 2.09
C LEU A 107 -17.49 -1.87 2.93
N ILE A 108 -16.88 -1.50 4.06
CA ILE A 108 -17.38 -0.43 4.92
C ILE A 108 -17.40 0.91 4.17
N VAL A 109 -16.34 1.24 3.44
CA VAL A 109 -16.29 2.49 2.66
C VAL A 109 -17.34 2.47 1.54
N LEU A 110 -17.49 1.35 0.81
CA LEU A 110 -18.54 1.22 -0.21
C LEU A 110 -19.94 1.40 0.37
N LEU A 111 -20.22 0.80 1.54
CA LEU A 111 -21.50 0.97 2.22
C LEU A 111 -21.74 2.41 2.65
N SER A 112 -20.72 3.07 3.22
CA SER A 112 -20.80 4.47 3.63
C SER A 112 -21.01 5.42 2.45
N GLU A 113 -20.45 5.11 1.28
CA GLU A 113 -20.51 5.97 0.10
C GLU A 113 -21.72 5.73 -0.80
N LYS A 114 -22.28 4.52 -0.81
CA LYS A 114 -23.41 4.16 -1.68
C LYS A 114 -24.75 4.11 -0.96
N THR A 115 -24.75 4.07 0.37
CA THR A 115 -25.98 3.93 1.15
C THR A 115 -26.10 5.03 2.19
N SER A 116 -27.33 5.35 2.57
CA SER A 116 -27.61 6.23 3.71
C SER A 116 -27.60 5.49 5.05
N PHE A 117 -27.34 4.18 5.07
CA PHE A 117 -27.43 3.35 6.27
C PHE A 117 -26.25 3.57 7.23
N LEU A 118 -25.07 3.89 6.70
CA LEU A 118 -23.85 4.02 7.49
C LEU A 118 -23.03 5.25 7.08
N PRO A 119 -23.55 6.49 7.24
CA PRO A 119 -22.79 7.68 6.90
C PRO A 119 -21.64 7.88 7.89
N LEU A 120 -20.42 7.58 7.47
CA LEU A 120 -19.23 7.75 8.30
C LEU A 120 -18.48 9.03 7.94
N PRO A 121 -17.98 9.79 8.95
CA PRO A 121 -17.09 10.92 8.69
C PRO A 121 -15.74 10.41 8.18
N ASP A 122 -15.03 11.23 7.39
CA ASP A 122 -13.74 10.85 6.80
C ASP A 122 -12.72 10.39 7.85
N GLY A 123 -12.71 11.00 9.03
CA GLY A 123 -11.83 10.60 10.13
C GLY A 123 -12.10 9.17 10.62
N ALA A 124 -13.36 8.71 10.62
CA ALA A 124 -13.68 7.32 10.94
C ALA A 124 -13.19 6.37 9.84
N LEU A 125 -13.34 6.76 8.57
CA LEU A 125 -12.79 5.98 7.46
C LEU A 125 -11.26 5.89 7.53
N CYS A 126 -10.57 6.97 7.92
CA CYS A 126 -9.12 6.98 8.20
C CYS A 126 -8.74 5.98 9.30
N LEU A 127 -9.52 5.88 10.38
CA LEU A 127 -9.25 4.91 11.43
C LEU A 127 -9.53 3.47 10.98
N ILE A 128 -10.54 3.23 10.13
CA ILE A 128 -10.82 1.90 9.59
C ILE A 128 -9.70 1.42 8.65
N VAL A 129 -9.16 2.28 7.79
CA VAL A 129 -7.99 1.89 6.98
C VAL A 129 -6.74 1.70 7.86
N ALA A 130 -6.58 2.52 8.91
CA ALA A 130 -5.50 2.35 9.87
C ALA A 130 -5.59 1.00 10.60
N THR A 131 -6.79 0.50 10.94
CA THR A 131 -6.91 -0.85 11.54
C THR A 131 -6.54 -1.96 10.57
N ALA A 132 -6.83 -1.80 9.27
CA ALA A 132 -6.36 -2.74 8.24
C ALA A 132 -4.83 -2.74 8.14
N PHE A 133 -4.19 -1.57 8.07
CA PHE A 133 -2.73 -1.46 8.09
C PHE A 133 -2.11 -1.95 9.41
N CYS A 134 -2.78 -1.76 10.56
CA CYS A 134 -2.32 -2.32 11.83
C CYS A 134 -2.35 -3.85 11.80
N ALA A 135 -3.42 -4.46 11.28
CA ALA A 135 -3.50 -5.90 11.14
C ALA A 135 -2.40 -6.42 10.22
N GLU A 136 -2.17 -5.75 9.08
CA GLU A 136 -1.04 -6.02 8.19
C GLU A 136 0.30 -5.93 8.92
N TYR A 137 0.54 -4.84 9.66
CA TYR A 137 1.76 -4.62 10.42
C TYR A 137 2.02 -5.73 11.44
N PHE A 138 1.02 -6.10 12.26
CA PHE A 138 1.19 -7.12 13.28
C PHE A 138 1.43 -8.50 12.69
N LEU A 139 0.65 -8.87 11.66
CA LEU A 139 0.77 -10.18 11.02
C LEU A 139 2.10 -10.32 10.28
N PHE A 140 2.53 -9.28 9.54
CA PHE A 140 3.88 -9.28 8.96
C PHE A 140 4.98 -9.20 10.00
N SER A 141 4.78 -8.56 11.15
CA SER A 141 5.77 -8.55 12.22
C SER A 141 5.97 -9.96 12.77
N PHE A 142 4.89 -10.68 13.07
CA PHE A 142 4.98 -12.08 13.51
C PHE A 142 5.63 -12.96 12.44
N HIS A 143 5.20 -12.81 11.19
CA HIS A 143 5.82 -13.51 10.06
C HIS A 143 7.33 -13.18 9.93
N SER A 144 7.70 -11.90 9.97
CA SER A 144 9.07 -11.42 9.80
C SER A 144 9.99 -11.93 10.91
N THR A 145 9.50 -12.15 12.13
CA THR A 145 10.31 -12.74 13.21
C THR A 145 10.71 -14.20 12.95
N THR A 146 10.05 -14.88 12.01
CA THR A 146 10.43 -16.24 11.59
C THR A 146 11.60 -16.24 10.62
N HIS A 147 11.81 -15.14 9.89
CA HIS A 147 12.91 -14.96 8.95
C HIS A 147 14.18 -14.49 9.66
N LYS A 148 15.35 -14.96 9.20
CA LYS A 148 16.66 -14.56 9.72
C LYS A 148 17.57 -14.07 8.60
N GLY A 149 18.57 -13.29 8.97
CA GLY A 149 19.55 -12.71 8.05
C GLY A 149 18.92 -11.80 7.00
N LEU A 150 19.41 -11.87 5.77
CA LEU A 150 19.04 -10.95 4.69
C LEU A 150 17.52 -10.90 4.42
N GLU A 151 16.85 -12.05 4.38
CA GLU A 151 15.39 -12.10 4.16
C GLU A 151 14.64 -11.39 5.29
N GLY A 152 15.04 -11.63 6.55
CA GLY A 152 14.48 -10.95 7.71
C GLY A 152 14.69 -9.43 7.64
N TYR A 153 15.84 -8.97 7.15
CA TYR A 153 16.14 -7.55 7.00
C TYR A 153 15.22 -6.84 5.99
N TYR A 154 14.98 -7.44 4.83
CA TYR A 154 14.05 -6.89 3.83
C TYR A 154 12.61 -6.87 4.35
N HIS A 155 12.17 -7.91 5.05
CA HIS A 155 10.83 -7.94 5.66
C HIS A 155 10.70 -6.94 6.83
N LEU A 156 11.77 -6.70 7.59
CA LEU A 156 11.78 -5.65 8.61
C LEU A 156 11.56 -4.27 8.01
N ILE A 157 12.24 -3.93 6.91
CA ILE A 157 12.02 -2.65 6.22
C ILE A 157 10.57 -2.55 5.71
N LEU A 158 10.00 -3.65 5.19
CA LEU A 158 8.59 -3.68 4.79
C LEU A 158 7.66 -3.34 5.95
N VAL A 159 7.87 -3.96 7.12
CA VAL A 159 7.11 -3.69 8.35
C VAL A 159 7.23 -2.22 8.77
N LEU A 160 8.42 -1.62 8.67
CA LEU A 160 8.60 -0.19 8.95
C LEU A 160 7.81 0.71 7.99
N LEU A 161 7.78 0.38 6.69
CA LEU A 161 6.99 1.11 5.70
C LEU A 161 5.48 0.99 5.95
N ILE A 162 5.00 -0.20 6.33
CA ILE A 162 3.60 -0.39 6.77
C ILE A 162 3.32 0.45 8.02
N GLY A 163 4.28 0.54 8.95
CA GLY A 163 4.20 1.44 10.10
C GLY A 163 4.01 2.91 9.71
N LEU A 164 4.67 3.37 8.64
CA LEU A 164 4.45 4.71 8.10
C LEU A 164 3.03 4.87 7.51
N CYS A 165 2.48 3.84 6.87
CA CYS A 165 1.08 3.83 6.42
C CYS A 165 0.10 3.95 7.61
N VAL A 166 0.34 3.21 8.70
CA VAL A 166 -0.45 3.34 9.95
C VAL A 166 -0.37 4.77 10.50
N LEU A 167 0.84 5.30 10.67
CA LEU A 167 1.04 6.63 11.28
C LEU A 167 0.43 7.74 10.43
N SER A 168 0.63 7.70 9.11
CA SER A 168 0.09 8.71 8.19
C SER A 168 -1.43 8.67 8.08
N THR A 169 -2.04 7.49 8.11
CA THR A 169 -3.52 7.36 8.11
C THR A 169 -4.16 7.80 9.42
N ILE A 170 -3.55 7.48 10.57
CA ILE A 170 -3.96 8.03 11.87
C ILE A 170 -3.82 9.55 11.88
N ALA A 171 -2.69 10.08 11.42
CA ALA A 171 -2.51 11.52 11.28
C ALA A 171 -3.58 12.14 10.37
N GLY A 172 -4.02 11.43 9.32
CA GLY A 172 -5.11 11.85 8.44
C GLY A 172 -6.46 11.98 9.16
N ALA A 173 -6.71 11.14 10.16
CA ALA A 173 -7.89 11.25 11.03
C ALA A 173 -7.80 12.47 11.96
N LEU A 174 -6.62 12.74 12.51
CA LEU A 174 -6.38 13.83 13.46
C LEU A 174 -6.28 15.21 12.78
N MET A 175 -5.77 15.25 11.54
CA MET A 175 -5.50 16.46 10.78
C MET A 175 -6.17 16.40 9.40
N PRO A 176 -7.52 16.37 9.34
CA PRO A 176 -8.26 16.06 8.11
C PRO A 176 -8.15 17.13 7.02
N THR A 177 -7.57 18.29 7.30
CA THR A 177 -7.34 19.39 6.34
C THR A 177 -5.87 19.54 5.94
N SER A 178 -4.99 18.65 6.41
CA SER A 178 -3.55 18.73 6.19
C SER A 178 -3.13 18.05 4.89
N PHE A 179 -2.74 18.85 3.90
CA PHE A 179 -2.20 18.35 2.63
C PHE A 179 -0.92 17.49 2.79
N PRO A 180 0.08 17.89 3.59
CA PRO A 180 1.28 17.06 3.77
C PRO A 180 0.96 15.67 4.35
N VAL A 181 -0.07 15.55 5.19
CA VAL A 181 -0.47 14.28 5.79
C VAL A 181 -1.10 13.35 4.75
N ASP A 182 -2.01 13.88 3.93
CA ASP A 182 -2.61 13.14 2.81
C ASP A 182 -1.55 12.66 1.80
N LEU A 183 -0.60 13.54 1.48
CA LEU A 183 0.50 13.24 0.58
C LEU A 183 1.45 12.20 1.18
N ALA A 184 1.77 12.30 2.47
CA ALA A 184 2.58 11.33 3.19
C ALA A 184 1.93 9.94 3.20
N SER A 185 0.60 9.85 3.32
CA SER A 185 -0.13 8.59 3.20
C SER A 185 0.08 7.96 1.82
N GLY A 186 -0.13 8.72 0.73
CA GLY A 186 0.09 8.22 -0.63
C GLY A 186 1.55 7.82 -0.89
N ILE A 187 2.53 8.60 -0.39
CA ILE A 187 3.96 8.27 -0.48
C ILE A 187 4.29 6.98 0.28
N SER A 188 3.76 6.81 1.49
CA SER A 188 4.02 5.63 2.31
C SER A 188 3.50 4.36 1.63
N VAL A 189 2.26 4.40 1.11
CA VAL A 189 1.64 3.29 0.37
C VAL A 189 2.41 2.98 -0.92
N THR A 190 2.87 4.02 -1.63
CA THR A 190 3.72 3.86 -2.83
C THR A 190 5.04 3.16 -2.49
N LEU A 191 5.72 3.60 -1.42
CA LEU A 191 6.96 3.00 -0.96
C LEU A 191 6.77 1.56 -0.49
N GLN A 192 5.69 1.26 0.23
CA GLN A 192 5.31 -0.11 0.60
C GLN A 192 5.18 -0.99 -0.67
N GLY A 193 4.46 -0.52 -1.70
CA GLY A 193 4.31 -1.23 -2.97
C GLY A 193 5.64 -1.45 -3.71
N LEU A 194 6.48 -0.41 -3.81
CA LEU A 194 7.82 -0.53 -4.41
C LEU A 194 8.71 -1.49 -3.64
N TRP A 195 8.60 -1.50 -2.31
CA TRP A 195 9.42 -2.36 -1.47
C TRP A 195 9.04 -3.83 -1.61
N PHE A 196 7.75 -4.15 -1.76
CA PHE A 196 7.33 -5.50 -2.16
C PHE A 196 8.00 -5.95 -3.46
N TYR A 197 8.04 -5.09 -4.48
CA TYR A 197 8.77 -5.36 -5.71
C TYR A 197 10.27 -5.57 -5.47
N GLN A 198 10.89 -4.72 -4.65
CA GLN A 198 12.32 -4.82 -4.34
C GLN A 198 12.63 -6.16 -3.65
N THR A 199 11.82 -6.55 -2.67
CA THR A 199 11.91 -7.85 -2.00
C THR A 199 11.74 -8.99 -3.00
N ALA A 200 10.75 -8.91 -3.91
CA ALA A 200 10.53 -9.92 -4.94
C ALA A 200 11.77 -10.12 -5.83
N PHE A 201 12.30 -9.03 -6.38
CA PHE A 201 13.43 -9.09 -7.31
C PHE A 201 14.75 -9.46 -6.63
N THR A 202 14.94 -9.03 -5.38
CA THR A 202 16.20 -9.29 -4.64
C THR A 202 16.23 -10.69 -4.06
N LEU A 203 15.18 -11.11 -3.37
CA LEU A 203 15.18 -12.37 -2.62
C LEU A 203 14.74 -13.57 -3.48
N TYR A 204 13.89 -13.34 -4.47
CA TYR A 204 13.28 -14.42 -5.28
C TYR A 204 13.45 -14.19 -6.78
N GLY A 205 14.29 -13.23 -7.17
CA GLY A 205 14.49 -12.81 -8.55
C GLY A 205 15.96 -12.68 -8.93
N PRO A 206 16.26 -11.98 -10.05
CA PRO A 206 17.60 -11.90 -10.61
C PRO A 206 18.54 -10.93 -9.86
N MET A 207 18.07 -10.18 -8.87
CA MET A 207 18.86 -9.16 -8.16
C MET A 207 19.48 -9.66 -6.85
N MET A 208 19.61 -10.98 -6.70
CA MET A 208 20.18 -11.57 -5.49
C MET A 208 21.63 -11.11 -5.26
N PRO A 209 21.99 -10.61 -4.06
CA PRO A 209 23.34 -10.13 -3.79
C PRO A 209 24.39 -11.23 -3.90
N ASP A 210 25.59 -10.84 -4.36
CA ASP A 210 26.74 -11.74 -4.44
C ASP A 210 27.00 -12.43 -3.09
N GLY A 211 27.09 -13.76 -3.13
CA GLY A 211 27.34 -14.56 -1.92
C GLY A 211 26.07 -14.98 -1.17
N CYS A 212 24.88 -14.53 -1.58
CA CYS A 212 23.60 -15.04 -1.10
C CYS A 212 22.89 -15.87 -2.18
N GLN A 213 22.15 -16.90 -1.77
CA GLN A 213 21.46 -17.85 -2.65
C GLN A 213 20.15 -18.31 -2.01
N LEU A 214 19.09 -18.42 -2.82
CA LEU A 214 17.85 -19.08 -2.41
C LEU A 214 18.08 -20.60 -2.41
N LYS A 215 18.01 -21.24 -1.23
CA LYS A 215 18.12 -22.70 -1.08
C LYS A 215 16.80 -23.26 -0.58
N GLY A 216 16.04 -23.90 -1.48
CA GLY A 216 14.66 -24.28 -1.16
C GLY A 216 13.81 -23.02 -1.04
N ASN A 217 13.28 -22.77 0.16
CA ASN A 217 12.48 -21.57 0.45
C ASN A 217 13.22 -20.53 1.29
N ASP A 218 14.46 -20.80 1.71
CA ASP A 218 15.21 -19.94 2.63
C ASP A 218 16.34 -19.21 1.88
N VAL A 219 16.49 -17.91 2.14
CA VAL A 219 17.63 -17.13 1.64
C VAL A 219 18.84 -17.35 2.54
N MET A 220 19.92 -17.92 2.00
CA MET A 220 21.15 -18.20 2.74
C MET A 220 22.34 -17.45 2.17
N CYS A 221 23.08 -16.74 3.02
CA CYS A 221 24.34 -16.08 2.66
C CYS A 221 25.55 -16.95 3.08
N ARG A 222 26.61 -16.96 2.27
CA ARG A 222 27.81 -17.80 2.46
C ARG A 222 28.66 -17.36 3.66
N SER A 223 28.63 -16.07 4.00
CA SER A 223 29.39 -15.47 5.10
C SER A 223 28.63 -14.28 5.69
N ALA A 224 28.96 -13.91 6.91
CA ALA A 224 28.43 -12.70 7.56
C ALA A 224 28.72 -11.43 6.74
N ASP A 225 29.90 -11.35 6.10
CA ASP A 225 30.24 -10.21 5.23
C ASP A 225 29.31 -10.09 4.00
N SER A 226 28.88 -11.23 3.44
CA SER A 226 27.95 -11.24 2.30
C SER A 226 26.55 -10.77 2.73
N GLU A 227 26.13 -11.16 3.93
CA GLU A 227 24.87 -10.71 4.54
C GLU A 227 24.89 -9.20 4.80
N VAL A 228 25.92 -8.69 5.49
CA VAL A 228 26.09 -7.25 5.75
C VAL A 228 26.12 -6.44 4.46
N ARG A 229 26.77 -6.95 3.40
CA ARG A 229 26.75 -6.30 2.08
C ARG A 229 25.35 -6.27 1.48
N GLY A 230 24.58 -7.34 1.62
CA GLY A 230 23.19 -7.40 1.19
C GLY A 230 22.28 -6.43 1.95
N GLU A 231 22.47 -6.29 3.26
CA GLU A 231 21.74 -5.34 4.10
C GLU A 231 22.08 -3.89 3.77
N LEU A 232 23.37 -3.58 3.53
CA LEU A 232 23.81 -2.28 3.05
C LEU A 232 23.17 -1.93 1.70
N LEU A 233 23.10 -2.91 0.79
CA LEU A 233 22.43 -2.72 -0.50
C LEU A 233 20.94 -2.42 -0.30
N ALA A 234 20.27 -3.10 0.64
CA ALA A 234 18.86 -2.85 0.96
C ALA A 234 18.66 -1.40 1.44
N ASN A 235 19.52 -0.89 2.32
CA ASN A 235 19.48 0.50 2.76
C ASN A 235 19.64 1.47 1.58
N PHE A 236 20.62 1.22 0.72
CA PHE A 236 20.83 2.05 -0.47
C PHE A 236 19.62 2.04 -1.41
N GLN A 237 19.01 0.88 -1.63
CA GLN A 237 17.79 0.73 -2.42
C GLN A 237 16.63 1.52 -1.79
N LEU A 238 16.43 1.41 -0.47
CA LEU A 238 15.38 2.13 0.25
C LEU A 238 15.54 3.64 0.08
N PHE A 239 16.71 4.19 0.37
CA PHE A 239 16.95 5.63 0.25
C PHE A 239 16.83 6.11 -1.20
N SER A 240 17.27 5.30 -2.16
CA SER A 240 17.10 5.60 -3.59
C SER A 240 15.63 5.66 -3.98
N MET A 241 14.81 4.71 -3.53
CA MET A 241 13.36 4.71 -3.77
C MET A 241 12.67 5.91 -3.12
N VAL A 242 13.01 6.22 -1.87
CA VAL A 242 12.50 7.41 -1.17
C VAL A 242 12.81 8.68 -1.97
N PHE A 243 14.06 8.84 -2.42
CA PHE A 243 14.46 9.98 -3.24
C PHE A 243 13.66 10.05 -4.55
N VAL A 244 13.55 8.93 -5.29
CA VAL A 244 12.81 8.87 -6.55
C VAL A 244 11.34 9.21 -6.36
N VAL A 245 10.68 8.66 -5.34
CA VAL A 245 9.26 8.93 -5.06
C VAL A 245 9.06 10.41 -4.68
N LEU A 246 9.94 10.98 -3.88
CA LEU A 246 9.87 12.41 -3.52
C LEU A 246 10.11 13.32 -4.73
N ALA A 247 11.11 13.02 -5.56
CA ALA A 247 11.40 13.78 -6.78
C ALA A 247 10.24 13.69 -7.78
N ALA A 248 9.69 12.49 -8.00
CA ALA A 248 8.53 12.27 -8.85
C ALA A 248 7.29 13.02 -8.33
N THR A 249 7.06 12.99 -7.01
CA THR A 249 5.96 13.71 -6.37
C THR A 249 6.10 15.22 -6.53
N ALA A 250 7.31 15.75 -6.35
CA ALA A 250 7.59 17.18 -6.56
C ALA A 250 7.39 17.59 -8.03
N GLY A 251 7.86 16.77 -8.98
CA GLY A 251 7.63 16.98 -10.41
C GLY A 251 6.14 16.94 -10.78
N ALA A 252 5.40 15.96 -10.26
CA ALA A 252 3.96 15.85 -10.46
C ALA A 252 3.20 17.03 -9.85
N TYR A 253 3.65 17.55 -8.69
CA TYR A 253 3.07 18.75 -8.10
C TYR A 253 3.29 19.99 -8.97
N GLY A 254 4.51 20.18 -9.49
CA GLY A 254 4.81 21.26 -10.43
C GLY A 254 3.94 21.20 -11.69
N PHE A 255 3.76 20.00 -12.24
CA PHE A 255 2.87 19.77 -13.37
C PHE A 255 1.41 20.11 -13.05
N ALA A 256 0.86 19.56 -11.95
CA ALA A 256 -0.52 19.82 -11.53
C ALA A 256 -0.79 21.31 -11.27
N ALA A 257 0.13 22.00 -10.59
CA ALA A 257 0.01 23.42 -10.29
C ALA A 257 0.03 24.29 -11.56
N SER A 258 0.85 23.93 -12.56
CA SER A 258 0.93 24.65 -13.83
C SER A 258 -0.38 24.56 -14.64
N GLY A 259 -1.03 23.40 -14.65
CA GLY A 259 -2.31 23.19 -15.33
C GLY A 259 -3.45 23.99 -14.72
N THR A 260 -3.51 24.08 -13.38
CA THR A 260 -4.52 24.92 -12.71
C THR A 260 -4.29 26.41 -12.96
N GLY A 261 -3.03 26.86 -12.96
CA GLY A 261 -2.68 28.26 -13.27
C GLY A 261 -3.14 28.70 -14.66
N GLN A 262 -2.97 27.85 -15.68
CA GLN A 262 -3.47 28.13 -17.03
C GLN A 262 -5.01 28.18 -17.11
N SER A 263 -5.71 27.33 -16.35
CA SER A 263 -7.18 27.35 -16.28
C SER A 263 -7.72 28.63 -15.64
N GLU A 264 -7.10 29.12 -14.57
CA GLU A 264 -7.51 30.36 -13.91
C GLU A 264 -7.26 31.60 -14.80
N ILE A 265 -6.12 31.64 -15.50
CA ILE A 265 -5.82 32.70 -16.49
C ILE A 265 -6.87 32.68 -17.63
N ARG A 266 -7.22 31.49 -18.14
CA ARG A 266 -8.23 31.35 -19.20
C ARG A 266 -9.63 31.78 -18.75
N LYS A 267 -10.02 31.52 -17.50
CA LYS A 267 -11.28 32.01 -16.92
C LYS A 267 -11.29 33.53 -16.74
N SER A 268 -10.16 34.13 -16.39
CA SER A 268 -10.02 35.59 -16.28
C SER A 268 -10.08 36.32 -17.62
N HIS A 269 -9.85 35.63 -18.74
CA HIS A 269 -9.91 36.17 -20.09
C HIS A 269 -11.18 35.77 -20.87
N ALA A 270 -12.13 35.06 -20.25
CA ALA A 270 -13.44 34.82 -20.87
C ALA A 270 -14.23 36.14 -20.89
N PRO A 271 -14.74 36.61 -22.05
CA PRO A 271 -15.58 37.79 -22.10
C PRO A 271 -16.84 37.56 -21.26
N LEU A 272 -17.19 38.57 -20.46
CA LEU A 272 -18.48 38.66 -19.79
C LEU A 272 -19.54 38.92 -20.87
N ASP A 273 -20.04 37.87 -21.49
CA ASP A 273 -21.22 37.99 -22.34
C ASP A 273 -22.43 38.27 -21.43
N GLY A 274 -22.92 39.51 -21.52
CA GLY A 274 -24.09 40.04 -20.81
C GLY A 274 -25.41 39.71 -21.47
#